data_AF-A0A2E8K1B1-F1
#
_entry.id   AF-A0A2E8K1B1-F1
#
_cell.length_a   1.000
_cell.length_b   1.000
_cell.length_c   1.000
_cell.angle_alpha   90.00
_cell.angle_beta   90.00
_cell.angle_gamma   90.00
#
_symmetry.space_group_name_H-M   'P 1'
#
loop_
_entity.id
_entity.type
_entity.pdbx_description
1 polymer ?
#
loop_
_entity_poly.entity_id
_entity_poly.type
_entity_poly.pdbx_seq_one_letter_code
_entity_poly.pdbx_strand_id
1 'polypeptide(L)'
;MHRDLAEILLDAETIAQRVDELASQLAKRLDEVATRDEPIVMLPVLTGSLVFTADLIRHLPHKLRLDVVPVSSYPGPATSSTG
;
A
#
# COMPACT_ATOMS: atom_id res chain seq x y z
N MET A 1 17.48 1.15 -18.03
CA MET A 1 16.89 0.15 -17.11
C MET A 1 15.79 -0.70 -17.74
N HIS A 2 15.64 -0.77 -19.07
CA HIS A 2 14.61 -1.60 -19.71
C HIS A 2 15.16 -2.87 -20.35
N ARG A 3 16.48 -3.12 -20.29
CA ARG A 3 17.12 -4.25 -20.97
C ARG A 3 16.88 -5.60 -20.26
N ASP A 4 16.47 -5.57 -18.99
CA ASP A 4 16.26 -6.76 -18.15
C ASP A 4 14.76 -7.03 -17.89
N LEU A 5 13.85 -6.32 -18.56
CA LEU A 5 12.41 -6.52 -18.45
C LEU A 5 11.95 -7.49 -19.55
N ALA A 6 11.32 -8.60 -19.17
CA ALA A 6 10.72 -9.53 -20.12
C ALA A 6 9.47 -8.92 -20.79
N GLU A 7 8.60 -8.30 -19.98
CA GLU A 7 7.40 -7.59 -20.43
C GLU A 7 6.92 -6.59 -19.36
N ILE A 8 6.00 -5.70 -19.75
CA ILE A 8 5.32 -4.80 -18.82
C ILE A 8 4.00 -5.44 -18.41
N LEU A 9 3.91 -5.93 -17.18
CA LEU A 9 2.69 -6.54 -16.65
C LEU A 9 1.62 -5.50 -16.29
N LEU A 10 2.05 -4.38 -15.71
CA LEU A 10 1.22 -3.25 -15.34
C LEU A 10 1.98 -1.98 -15.70
N ASP A 11 1.42 -1.18 -16.60
CA ASP A 11 1.98 0.14 -16.90
C ASP A 11 1.62 1.17 -15.82
N ALA A 12 2.23 2.34 -15.90
CA ALA A 12 2.05 3.39 -14.91
C ALA A 12 0.60 3.91 -14.84
N GLU A 13 -0.10 3.96 -15.98
CA GLU A 13 -1.49 4.43 -16.05
C GLU A 13 -2.43 3.44 -15.37
N THR A 14 -2.27 2.14 -15.65
CA THR A 14 -3.03 1.06 -15.01
C THR A 14 -2.85 1.08 -13.49
N ILE A 15 -1.62 1.28 -13.01
CA ILE A 15 -1.34 1.39 -11.57
C ILE A 15 -2.01 2.64 -10.99
N ALA A 16 -1.87 3.80 -11.63
CA ALA A 16 -2.45 5.06 -11.15
C ALA A 16 -3.98 4.98 -11.07
N GLN A 17 -4.63 4.45 -12.10
CA GLN A 17 -6.07 4.23 -12.12
C GLN A 17 -6.50 3.32 -10.96
N ARG A 18 -5.78 2.21 -10.75
CA ARG A 18 -6.14 1.28 -9.67
C ARG A 18 -5.93 1.88 -8.29
N VAL A 19 -4.91 2.71 -8.11
CA VAL A 19 -4.68 3.43 -6.85
C VAL A 19 -5.83 4.38 -6.55
N ASP A 20 -6.30 5.14 -7.54
CA ASP A 20 -7.44 6.07 -7.37
C ASP A 20 -8.74 5.33 -6.99
N GLU A 21 -9.04 4.23 -7.70
CA GLU A 21 -10.19 3.37 -7.37
C GLU A 21 -10.13 2.83 -5.93
N LEU A 22 -8.95 2.35 -5.52
CA LEU A 22 -8.74 1.83 -4.16
C LEU A 22 -8.85 2.94 -3.12
N ALA A 23 -8.31 4.12 -3.39
CA ALA A 23 -8.39 5.28 -2.50
C ALA A 23 -9.85 5.70 -2.28
N SER A 24 -10.65 5.77 -3.36
CA SER A 24 -12.09 6.08 -3.29
C SER A 24 -12.87 5.06 -2.45
N GLN A 25 -12.59 3.77 -2.64
CA GLN A 25 -13.22 2.71 -1.85
C GLN A 25 -12.81 2.77 -0.38
N LEU A 26 -11.54 3.02 -0.10
CA LEU A 26 -11.00 3.10 1.24
C LEU A 26 -11.49 4.35 1.97
N ALA A 27 -11.57 5.49 1.30
CA ALA A 27 -12.10 6.74 1.84
C ALA A 27 -13.51 6.52 2.41
N LYS A 28 -14.42 5.95 1.60
CA LYS A 28 -15.80 5.64 2.03
C LYS A 28 -15.85 4.73 3.26
N ARG A 29 -14.98 3.73 3.32
CA ARG A 29 -14.92 2.79 4.45
C ARG A 29 -14.38 3.42 5.72
N LEU A 30 -13.54 4.45 5.56
CA LEU A 30 -12.91 5.13 6.67
C LEU A 30 -13.71 6.35 7.16
N ASP A 31 -14.73 6.80 6.44
CA ASP A 31 -15.50 8.01 6.79
C ASP A 31 -16.02 7.98 8.25
N GLU A 32 -16.61 6.88 8.69
CA GLU A 32 -17.12 6.72 10.07
C GLU A 32 -15.99 6.70 11.11
N VAL A 33 -14.84 6.14 10.75
CA VAL A 33 -13.68 6.07 11.64
C VAL A 33 -12.98 7.43 11.72
N ALA A 34 -12.97 8.18 10.61
CA ALA A 34 -12.33 9.48 10.49
C ALA A 34 -13.02 10.57 11.29
N THR A 35 -14.28 10.39 11.72
CA THR A 35 -14.97 11.31 12.63
C THR A 35 -14.59 11.13 14.10
N ARG A 36 -13.84 10.07 14.44
CA ARG A 36 -13.37 9.83 15.81
C ARG A 36 -12.16 10.71 16.11
N ASP A 37 -11.92 10.98 17.39
CA ASP A 37 -10.74 11.75 17.83
C ASP A 37 -9.41 10.99 17.65
N GLU A 38 -9.47 9.68 17.44
CA GLU A 38 -8.30 8.84 17.21
C GLU A 38 -7.88 8.83 15.73
N PRO A 39 -6.58 9.03 15.43
CA PRO A 39 -6.12 9.05 14.04
C PRO A 39 -6.12 7.63 13.44
N ILE A 40 -6.48 7.54 12.17
CA ILE A 40 -6.29 6.32 11.39
C ILE A 40 -4.78 6.13 11.17
N VAL A 41 -4.27 4.96 11.57
CA VAL A 41 -2.85 4.61 11.40
C VAL A 41 -2.69 3.72 10.18
N MET A 42 -1.82 4.11 9.26
CA MET A 42 -1.40 3.27 8.15
C MET A 42 -0.01 2.70 8.43
N LEU A 43 0.14 1.38 8.29
CA LEU A 43 1.34 0.62 8.67
C LEU A 43 1.98 -0.10 7.46
N PRO A 44 2.80 0.58 6.63
CA PRO A 44 3.50 -0.06 5.54
C PRO A 44 4.64 -0.95 6.03
N VAL A 45 4.71 -2.16 5.48
CA VAL A 45 5.82 -3.09 5.72
C VAL A 45 6.89 -2.87 4.66
N LEU A 46 8.07 -2.45 5.09
CA LEU A 46 9.16 -2.07 4.19
C LEU A 46 9.91 -3.28 3.61
N THR A 47 10.55 -3.15 2.44
CA THR A 47 10.69 -1.92 1.63
C THR A 47 9.75 -1.87 0.42
N GLY A 48 9.25 -3.02 -0.05
CA GLY A 48 8.51 -3.14 -1.30
C GLY A 48 7.17 -2.38 -1.35
N SER A 49 6.59 -2.03 -0.19
CA SER A 49 5.33 -1.28 -0.13
C SER A 49 5.48 0.23 -0.37
N LEU A 50 6.70 0.77 -0.37
CA LEU A 50 6.94 2.22 -0.26
C LEU A 50 6.27 3.03 -1.38
N VAL A 51 6.45 2.63 -2.64
CA VAL A 51 5.94 3.39 -3.80
C VAL A 51 4.41 3.37 -3.82
N PHE A 52 3.81 2.18 -3.71
CA PHE A 52 2.36 2.04 -3.63
C PHE A 52 1.73 2.81 -2.47
N THR A 53 2.37 2.74 -1.30
CA THR A 53 1.94 3.48 -0.10
C THR A 53 1.93 4.98 -0.37
N ALA A 54 3.01 5.51 -0.95
CA ALA A 54 3.14 6.94 -1.24
C ALA A 54 2.09 7.40 -2.26
N ASP A 55 1.78 6.58 -3.26
CA ASP A 55 0.75 6.90 -4.25
C ASP A 55 -0.66 6.83 -3.64
N LEU A 56 -0.93 5.85 -2.77
CA LEU A 56 -2.23 5.69 -2.13
C LEU A 56 -2.55 6.85 -1.18
N ILE A 57 -1.63 7.26 -0.30
CA ILE A 57 -1.91 8.32 0.68
C ILE A 57 -2.17 9.68 0.05
N ARG A 58 -1.60 9.95 -1.12
CA ARG A 58 -1.84 11.21 -1.85
C ARG A 58 -3.28 11.34 -2.33
N HIS A 59 -4.00 10.23 -2.46
CA HIS A 59 -5.40 10.20 -2.89
C HIS A 59 -6.40 10.05 -1.74
N LEU A 60 -5.95 9.85 -0.49
CA LEU A 60 -6.85 9.72 0.65
C LEU A 60 -7.18 11.09 1.25
N PRO A 61 -8.48 11.44 1.44
CA PRO A 61 -8.88 12.75 1.96
C PRO A 61 -8.75 12.87 3.49
N HIS A 62 -8.52 11.75 4.18
CA HIS A 62 -8.52 11.66 5.63
C HIS A 62 -7.17 12.04 6.23
N LYS A 63 -7.16 12.56 7.46
CA LYS A 63 -5.93 12.70 8.23
C LYS A 63 -5.43 11.32 8.65
N LEU A 64 -4.22 10.99 8.24
CA LEU A 64 -3.58 9.70 8.52
C LEU A 64 -2.31 9.91 9.34
N ARG A 65 -2.03 8.97 10.24
CA ARG A 65 -0.71 8.80 10.83
C ARG A 65 0.01 7.68 10.09
N LEU A 66 1.20 7.96 9.57
CA LEU A 66 2.06 6.95 8.97
C LEU A 66 3.00 6.38 10.05
N ASP A 67 3.00 5.06 10.21
CA ASP A 67 3.99 4.34 11.01
C ASP A 67 4.59 3.25 10.12
N VAL A 68 5.91 3.06 10.12
CA VAL A 68 6.57 2.15 9.16
C VAL A 68 7.34 1.08 9.89
N VAL A 69 7.22 -0.15 9.41
CA VAL A 69 7.89 -1.30 10.05
C VAL A 69 8.80 -1.99 9.04
N PRO A 70 10.13 -1.96 9.24
CA PRO A 70 11.02 -2.87 8.53
C PRO A 70 10.90 -4.27 9.16
N VAL A 71 10.75 -5.28 8.31
CA VAL A 71 10.76 -6.68 8.76
C VAL A 71 11.84 -7.45 8.01
N SER A 72 12.46 -8.39 8.71
CA SER A 72 13.34 -9.39 8.12
C SER A 72 12.71 -10.76 8.27
N SER A 73 12.77 -11.59 7.23
CA SER A 73 12.35 -12.98 7.33
C SER A 73 13.16 -13.71 8.40
N TYR A 74 12.49 -14.57 9.17
CA TYR A 74 13.18 -15.46 10.10
C TYR A 74 13.99 -16.50 9.32
N PRO A 75 15.28 -16.70 9.63
CA PRO A 75 16.05 -17.79 9.03
C PRO A 75 15.52 -19.14 9.54
N GLY A 76 15.05 -19.99 8.63
CA GLY A 76 14.51 -21.32 8.90
C GLY A 76 13.98 -21.96 7.60
N PRO A 77 13.67 -23.28 7.58
CA PRO A 77 13.04 -23.90 6.43
C PRO A 77 11.75 -23.12 6.14
N ALA A 78 11.65 -22.56 4.93
CA ALA A 78 10.49 -21.79 4.51
C ALA A 78 9.24 -22.63 4.76
N THR A 79 8.34 -22.17 5.63
CA THR A 79 7.00 -22.72 5.71
C THR A 79 6.33 -22.45 4.38
N SER A 80 6.12 -23.48 3.57
CA SER A 80 5.36 -23.34 2.33
C SER A 80 3.99 -22.78 2.67
N SER A 81 3.62 -21.67 2.05
CA SER A 81 2.24 -21.20 2.05
C SER A 81 1.40 -22.25 1.31
N THR A 82 0.61 -23.02 2.04
CA THR A 82 -0.53 -23.76 1.48
C THR A 82 -1.64 -22.74 1.33
N GLY A 83 -1.73 -22.14 0.15
CA GLY A 83 -2.91 -21.40 -0.27
C GLY A 83 -4.16 -22.28 -0.20
#